data_AF-A0AAN4YC36-F1
#
_entry.id   AF-A0AAN4YC36-F1
#
_cell.length_a   1.000
_cell.length_b   1.000
_cell.length_c   1.000
_cell.angle_alpha   90.00
_cell.angle_beta   90.00
_cell.angle_gamma   90.00
#
_symmetry.space_group_name_H-M   'P 1'
#
loop_
_entity.id
_entity.type
_entity.pdbx_description
1 polymer ?
#
loop_
_entity_poly.entity_id
_entity_poly.type
_entity_poly.pdbx_seq_one_letter_code
_entity_poly.pdbx_strand_id
1 'polypeptide(L)'
;MNNIYLVSLKYRNASTSTPSDPSFINPSIAEKVYNLSQPRNTTIQEVRAGYMGLCLTRSDGAKFCSSNAAALASMVKDQGLQDSNDTADPLNLIWIAKNFKETIVFDGLM
;
A
#
# COMPACT_ATOMS: atom_id res chain seq x y z
N MET A 1 -6.41 22.75 -15.39
CA MET A 1 -5.67 22.98 -14.13
C MET A 1 -5.04 21.64 -13.80
N ASN A 2 -3.72 21.48 -13.90
CA ASN A 2 -3.11 20.13 -13.87
C ASN A 2 -3.08 19.58 -12.45
N ASN A 3 -4.08 18.77 -12.10
CA ASN A 3 -4.12 18.07 -10.82
C ASN A 3 -3.35 16.75 -10.92
N ILE A 4 -2.22 16.66 -10.22
CA ILE A 4 -1.43 15.43 -10.09
C ILE A 4 -1.76 14.81 -8.74
N TYR A 5 -2.38 13.62 -8.76
CA TYR A 5 -2.75 12.89 -7.54
C TYR A 5 -1.80 11.72 -7.32
N LEU A 6 -1.19 11.68 -6.13
CA LEU A 6 -0.30 10.62 -5.68
C LEU A 6 -0.77 10.11 -4.32
N VAL A 7 -0.78 8.79 -4.14
CA VAL A 7 -1.08 8.17 -2.84
C VAL A 7 0.01 7.16 -2.49
N SER A 8 0.41 7.16 -1.21
CA SER A 8 1.35 6.21 -0.63
C SER A 8 0.74 5.62 0.63
N LEU A 9 0.55 4.31 0.65
CA LEU A 9 -0.01 3.57 1.77
C LEU A 9 1.05 2.64 2.32
N LYS A 10 1.35 2.76 3.62
CA LYS A 10 2.43 2.02 4.28
C LYS A 10 1.97 1.42 5.59
N TYR A 11 2.33 0.16 5.83
CA TYR A 11 2.27 -0.43 7.17
C TYR A 11 3.40 0.15 8.02
N ARG A 12 3.05 0.80 9.13
CA ARG A 12 4.01 1.44 10.05
C ARG A 12 3.92 0.80 11.42
N ASN A 13 5.08 0.62 12.06
CA ASN A 13 5.16 0.16 13.43
C ASN A 13 4.58 1.19 14.41
N ALA A 14 3.58 0.77 15.18
CA ALA A 14 2.90 1.59 16.18
C ALA A 14 3.80 2.01 17.35
N SER A 15 4.93 1.33 17.58
CA SER A 15 5.93 1.68 18.59
C SER A 15 6.77 2.92 18.20
N THR A 16 6.63 3.42 16.97
CA THR A 16 7.31 4.66 16.56
C THR A 16 6.51 5.88 17.02
N SER A 17 7.21 6.97 17.38
CA SER A 17 6.61 8.18 17.95
C SER A 17 5.34 8.64 17.21
N THR A 18 4.28 8.84 17.99
CA THR A 18 3.00 9.37 17.52
C THR A 18 3.22 10.76 16.93
N PRO A 19 2.83 10.99 15.66
CA PRO A 19 2.92 12.32 15.07
C PRO A 19 2.11 13.34 15.87
N SER A 20 2.68 14.50 16.16
CA SER A 20 1.99 15.62 16.84
C SER A 20 1.24 16.51 15.84
N ASP A 21 0.46 15.90 14.95
CA ASP A 21 -0.23 16.59 13.86
C ASP A 21 -1.74 16.68 14.15
N PRO A 22 -2.37 17.88 14.08
CA PRO A 22 -3.80 18.04 14.33
C PRO A 22 -4.71 17.31 13.33
N SER A 23 -4.21 16.93 12.15
CA SER A 23 -4.92 16.09 11.19
C SER A 23 -4.92 14.60 11.57
N PHE A 24 -4.17 14.21 12.60
CA PHE A 24 -4.10 12.83 13.09
C PHE A 24 -5.23 12.54 14.10
N ILE A 25 -6.44 12.38 13.57
CA ILE A 25 -7.69 12.35 14.36
C ILE A 25 -7.85 11.08 15.21
N ASN A 26 -7.33 9.94 14.77
CA ASN A 26 -7.47 8.67 15.48
C ASN A 26 -6.13 7.93 15.55
N PRO A 27 -5.31 8.13 16.60
CA PRO A 27 -4.03 7.45 16.74
C PRO A 27 -4.16 5.93 16.90
N SER A 28 -5.23 5.44 17.52
CA SER A 28 -5.44 4.03 17.81
C SER A 28 -5.70 3.18 16.56
N ILE A 29 -6.11 3.78 15.43
CA ILE A 29 -6.29 3.03 14.18
C ILE A 29 -4.95 2.55 13.63
N ALA A 30 -3.88 3.33 13.79
CA ALA A 30 -2.55 2.96 13.30
C ALA A 30 -2.03 1.73 14.05
N GLU A 31 -2.29 1.65 15.35
CA GLU A 31 -1.96 0.49 16.19
C GLU A 31 -2.77 -0.75 15.80
N LYS A 32 -4.09 -0.60 15.59
CA LYS A 32 -4.94 -1.72 15.11
C LYS A 32 -4.51 -2.22 13.74
N VAL A 33 -4.22 -1.31 12.81
CA VAL A 33 -3.70 -1.65 11.47
C VAL A 33 -2.36 -2.35 11.57
N TYR A 34 -1.48 -1.88 12.45
CA TYR A 34 -0.19 -2.51 12.67
C TYR A 34 -0.31 -3.92 13.26
N ASN A 35 -1.22 -4.12 14.21
CA ASN A 35 -1.50 -5.45 14.78
C ASN A 35 -2.10 -6.43 13.76
N LEU A 36 -2.72 -5.96 12.68
CA LEU A 36 -3.12 -6.83 11.57
C LEU A 36 -1.93 -7.22 10.68
N SER A 37 -0.88 -6.40 10.65
CA SER A 37 0.37 -6.69 9.93
C SER A 37 1.41 -7.47 10.74
N GLN A 38 1.41 -7.40 12.08
CA GLN A 38 2.43 -8.02 12.96
C GLN A 38 2.41 -9.55 13.11
N PRO A 39 1.28 -10.23 13.30
CA PRO A 39 1.27 -11.68 13.54
C PRO A 39 1.50 -12.48 12.26
N ARG A 40 1.60 -11.81 11.12
CA ARG A 40 1.72 -12.39 9.79
C ARG A 40 3.05 -11.95 9.22
N ASN A 41 3.75 -12.82 8.49
CA ASN A 41 4.95 -12.42 7.73
C ASN A 41 4.56 -11.52 6.56
N THR A 42 3.95 -10.36 6.85
CA THR A 42 3.52 -9.39 5.86
C THR A 42 4.75 -8.94 5.10
N THR A 43 4.78 -9.40 3.86
CA THR A 43 5.90 -9.17 2.99
C THR A 43 5.77 -7.81 2.32
N ILE A 44 4.56 -7.28 2.17
CA ILE A 44 4.33 -5.93 1.67
C ILE A 44 4.50 -4.91 2.79
N GLN A 45 5.35 -3.91 2.57
CA GLN A 45 5.52 -2.78 3.47
C GLN A 45 4.74 -1.56 2.99
N GLU A 46 4.77 -1.26 1.69
CA GLU A 46 4.18 -0.06 1.13
C GLU A 46 3.68 -0.29 -0.29
N VAL A 47 2.58 0.36 -0.65
CA VAL A 47 2.09 0.47 -2.03
C VAL A 47 1.91 1.94 -2.38
N ARG A 48 2.52 2.35 -3.48
CA ARG A 48 2.43 3.69 -4.06
C ARG A 48 1.63 3.61 -5.35
N ALA A 49 0.67 4.50 -5.52
CA ALA A 49 -0.02 4.66 -6.80
C ALA A 49 0.23 6.07 -7.35
N GLY A 50 0.57 6.11 -8.62
CA GLY A 50 0.48 7.30 -9.44
C GLY A 50 -0.29 6.98 -10.72
N TYR A 51 -0.54 8.01 -11.54
CA TYR A 51 -1.31 7.85 -12.78
C TYR A 51 -0.77 6.74 -13.70
N MET A 52 0.54 6.68 -13.88
CA MET A 52 1.19 5.74 -14.81
C MET A 52 1.34 4.31 -14.26
N GLY A 53 1.09 4.09 -12.97
CA GLY A 53 1.24 2.76 -12.41
C GLY A 53 1.36 2.71 -10.89
N LEU A 54 1.67 1.50 -10.45
CA LEU A 54 1.69 1.09 -9.06
C LEU A 54 3.08 0.58 -8.72
N CYS A 55 3.57 0.91 -7.54
CA CYS A 55 4.82 0.37 -7.02
C CYS A 55 4.62 -0.21 -5.63
N LEU A 56 5.03 -1.46 -5.48
CA LEU A 56 5.14 -2.20 -4.25
C LEU A 56 6.54 -2.02 -3.65
N THR A 57 6.63 -1.79 -2.35
CA THR A 57 7.85 -1.94 -1.56
C THR A 57 7.66 -3.07 -0.58
N ARG A 58 8.61 -3.99 -0.55
CA ARG A 58 8.65 -5.18 0.28
C ARG A 58 9.36 -4.90 1.61
N SER A 59 9.09 -5.69 2.64
CA SER A 59 9.69 -5.55 3.98
C SER A 59 11.21 -5.72 3.99
N ASP A 60 11.79 -6.40 2.99
CA ASP A 60 13.24 -6.51 2.77
C ASP A 60 13.84 -5.40 1.91
N GLY A 61 13.03 -4.39 1.54
CA GLY A 61 13.44 -3.24 0.73
C GLY A 61 13.33 -3.46 -0.78
N ALA A 62 13.00 -4.66 -1.27
CA ALA A 62 12.80 -4.89 -2.70
C ALA A 62 11.60 -4.09 -3.22
N LYS A 63 11.72 -3.52 -4.42
CA LYS A 63 10.69 -2.67 -5.02
C LYS A 63 10.28 -3.20 -6.38
N PHE A 64 8.97 -3.30 -6.61
CA PHE A 64 8.40 -3.82 -7.84
C PHE A 64 7.35 -2.84 -8.36
N CYS A 65 7.43 -2.47 -9.64
CA CYS A 65 6.48 -1.53 -10.24
C CYS A 65 5.79 -2.16 -11.46
N SER A 66 4.51 -1.88 -11.61
CA SER A 66 3.71 -2.32 -12.75
C SER A 66 2.57 -1.34 -13.03
N SER A 67 2.23 -1.14 -14.30
CA SER A 67 1.01 -0.43 -14.68
C SER A 67 -0.25 -1.27 -14.43
N ASN A 68 -0.11 -2.59 -14.30
CA ASN A 68 -1.20 -3.53 -14.09
C ASN A 68 -1.21 -4.07 -12.65
N ALA A 69 -2.26 -3.72 -11.90
CA ALA A 69 -2.46 -4.16 -10.51
C ALA A 69 -2.57 -5.67 -10.37
N ALA A 70 -3.20 -6.36 -11.33
CA ALA A 70 -3.36 -7.82 -11.30
C ALA A 70 -2.01 -8.53 -11.48
N ALA A 71 -1.14 -8.00 -12.35
CA ALA A 71 0.23 -8.51 -12.49
C ALA A 71 1.04 -8.32 -11.20
N LEU A 72 0.90 -7.16 -10.55
CA LEU A 72 1.55 -6.89 -9.24
C LEU A 72 1.03 -7.84 -8.15
N ALA A 73 -0.28 -8.10 -8.11
CA ALA A 73 -0.88 -9.05 -7.19
C ALA A 73 -0.44 -10.50 -7.46
N SER A 74 -0.34 -10.91 -8.73
CA SER A 74 0.15 -12.26 -9.10
C SER A 74 1.58 -12.46 -8.60
N MET A 75 2.47 -11.49 -8.82
CA MET A 75 3.85 -11.59 -8.32
C MET A 75 3.93 -11.78 -6.81
N VAL A 76 3.04 -11.13 -6.04
CA VAL A 76 2.98 -11.32 -4.60
C VAL A 76 2.50 -12.74 -4.23
N LYS A 77 1.52 -13.28 -4.96
CA LYS A 77 1.04 -14.66 -4.76
C LYS A 77 2.09 -15.70 -5.15
N ASP A 78 2.69 -15.54 -6.31
CA ASP A 78 3.62 -16.50 -6.93
C ASP A 78 4.96 -16.60 -6.17
N GLN A 79 5.36 -15.54 -5.45
CA GLN A 79 6.53 -15.55 -4.58
C GLN A 79 6.32 -16.29 -3.25
N GLY A 80 5.22 -17.03 -3.09
CA GLY A 80 4.93 -17.79 -1.86
C GLY A 80 4.65 -16.91 -0.65
N LEU A 81 4.34 -15.63 -0.87
CA LEU A 81 4.03 -14.67 0.21
C LEU A 81 2.61 -14.84 0.74
N GLN A 82 1.81 -15.68 0.07
CA GLN A 82 0.47 -16.05 0.46
C GLN A 82 0.50 -17.51 0.92
N ASP A 83 0.93 -17.75 2.17
CA ASP A 83 0.68 -19.04 2.81
C ASP A 83 -0.82 -19.14 3.13
N SER A 84 -1.32 -20.36 3.22
CA SER A 84 -2.72 -20.78 3.35
C SER A 84 -3.52 -20.07 4.45
N ASN A 85 -2.84 -19.41 5.40
CA ASN A 85 -3.41 -18.69 6.53
C ASN A 85 -2.85 -17.26 6.69
N ASP A 86 -1.93 -16.84 5.82
CA ASP A 86 -1.14 -15.62 5.93
C ASP A 86 -1.28 -14.74 4.67
N THR A 87 -2.00 -13.63 4.81
CA THR A 87 -2.16 -12.66 3.74
C THR A 87 -0.97 -11.71 3.70
N ALA A 88 -0.15 -11.77 2.64
CA ALA A 88 0.92 -10.79 2.37
C ALA A 88 0.46 -9.32 2.40
N ASP A 89 -0.84 -9.10 2.12
CA ASP A 89 -1.50 -7.80 2.06
C ASP A 89 -2.82 -7.82 2.87
N PRO A 90 -2.78 -7.72 4.21
CA PRO A 90 -3.95 -7.92 5.07
C PRO A 90 -5.05 -6.87 4.87
N LEU A 91 -4.70 -5.66 4.41
CA LEU A 91 -5.65 -4.58 4.13
C LEU A 91 -5.94 -4.39 2.64
N ASN A 92 -5.44 -5.29 1.78
CA ASN A 92 -5.57 -5.17 0.32
C ASN A 92 -5.08 -3.80 -0.22
N LEU A 93 -3.93 -3.32 0.24
CA LEU A 93 -3.31 -2.09 -0.24
C LEU A 93 -3.15 -2.06 -1.77
N ILE A 94 -2.86 -3.21 -2.41
CA ILE A 94 -2.79 -3.30 -3.89
C ILE A 94 -4.15 -2.97 -4.52
N TRP A 95 -5.24 -3.47 -3.94
CA TRP A 95 -6.60 -3.21 -4.43
C TRP A 95 -7.02 -1.76 -4.19
N ILE A 96 -6.72 -1.20 -3.02
CA ILE A 96 -7.00 0.23 -2.72
C ILE A 96 -6.24 1.12 -3.71
N ALA A 97 -4.96 0.84 -3.92
CA ALA A 97 -4.11 1.56 -4.86
C ALA A 97 -4.60 1.44 -6.31
N LYS A 98 -5.08 0.26 -6.73
CA LYS A 98 -5.73 0.04 -8.04
C LYS A 98 -6.94 0.97 -8.21
N ASN A 99 -7.88 0.94 -7.26
CA ASN A 99 -9.10 1.74 -7.34
C ASN A 99 -8.78 3.24 -7.37
N PHE A 100 -7.80 3.68 -6.57
CA PHE A 100 -7.32 5.07 -6.65
C PHE A 100 -6.81 5.38 -8.06
N LYS A 101 -5.91 4.57 -8.62
CA LYS A 101 -5.37 4.79 -9.98
C LYS A 101 -6.48 4.86 -11.04
N GLU A 102 -7.52 4.04 -10.92
CA GLU A 102 -8.63 3.98 -11.88
C GLU A 102 -9.64 5.13 -11.73
N THR A 103 -9.68 5.79 -10.57
CA THR A 103 -10.62 6.88 -10.28
C THR A 103 -10.01 8.27 -10.40
N ILE A 104 -8.67 8.39 -10.36
CA ILE A 104 -8.02 9.68 -10.54
C ILE A 104 -8.09 10.14 -12.00
N VAL A 105 -8.49 11.39 -12.19
CA VAL A 105 -8.47 12.05 -13.50
C VAL A 105 -7.18 12.85 -13.62
N PHE A 106 -6.38 12.57 -14.65
CA PHE A 106 -5.23 13.40 -15.01
C PHE A 106 -5.65 14.42 -16.07
N ASP A 107 -5.83 15.67 -15.65
CA ASP A 107 -6.23 16.79 -16.53
C ASP A 107 -5.03 17.43 -17.27
N GLY A 108 -3.84 16.81 -17.24
CA GLY A 108 -2.63 17.41 -17.80
C GLY A 108 -2.33 17.06 -19.26
N LEU A 109 -3.20 16.30 -19.92
CA LEU A 109 -3.12 15.96 -21.35
C LEU A 109 -4.26 16.57 -22.18
N MET A 110 -5.07 17.46 -21.59
CA MET A 110 -6.11 18.22 -22.31
C MET A 110 -5.56 19.54 -22.83
#